data_AF-Q4T1S9-F1
#
_entry.id   AF-Q4T1S9-F1
#
_cell.length_a   1.000
_cell.length_b   1.000
_cell.length_c   1.000
_cell.angle_alpha   90.00
_cell.angle_beta   90.00
_cell.angle_gamma   90.00
#
_symmetry.space_group_name_H-M   'P 1'
#
loop_
_entity.id
_entity.type
_entity.pdbx_description
1 polymer ?
#
loop_
_entity_poly.entity_id
_entity_poly.type
_entity_poly.pdbx_seq_one_letter_code
_entity_poly.pdbx_strand_id
1 'polypeptide(L)'
;LKKINVLSAEFSRRFADFEAQKGRFELLSNMFAINVESAPTSLQMELIELQCNDMLKSKYDSVGAARFPCFLPDTIPQLRTQAAQMLSMFSSTYLCEQLFSMMKVNKTPHRSRLTDEHLHAVLS
;
A
#
# COMPACT_ATOMS: atom_id res chain seq x y z
N LEU A 1 3.24 -32.13 1.85
CA LEU A 1 3.30 -31.61 3.24
C LEU A 1 4.60 -30.88 3.56
N LYS A 2 5.79 -31.51 3.55
CA LYS A 2 7.07 -30.85 3.89
C LYS A 2 7.38 -29.56 3.08
N LYS A 3 7.16 -29.56 1.77
CA LYS A 3 7.38 -28.40 0.89
C LYS A 3 6.39 -27.24 1.15
N ILE A 4 5.15 -27.56 1.52
CA ILE A 4 4.12 -26.55 1.84
C ILE A 4 4.48 -25.83 3.15
N ASN A 5 4.94 -26.57 4.15
CA ASN A 5 5.34 -25.98 5.43
C ASN A 5 6.57 -25.06 5.28
N VAL A 6 7.55 -25.45 4.45
CA VAL A 6 8.71 -24.60 4.14
C VAL A 6 8.27 -23.32 3.40
N LEU A 7 7.38 -23.45 2.41
CA LEU A 7 6.85 -22.29 1.69
C LEU A 7 6.08 -21.34 2.63
N SER A 8 5.25 -21.89 3.52
CA SER A 8 4.52 -21.10 4.52
C SER A 8 5.45 -20.37 5.46
N ALA A 9 6.51 -21.03 5.95
CA ALA A 9 7.48 -20.40 6.85
C ALA A 9 8.26 -19.27 6.15
N GLU A 10 8.69 -19.48 4.90
CA GLU A 10 9.35 -18.43 4.11
C GLU A 10 8.41 -17.28 3.77
N PHE A 11 7.12 -17.56 3.50
CA PHE A 11 6.11 -16.52 3.31
C PHE A 11 5.96 -15.67 4.57
N SER A 12 5.71 -16.29 5.72
CA SER A 12 5.59 -15.57 7.00
C SER A 12 6.86 -14.79 7.33
N ARG A 13 8.04 -15.35 7.07
CA ARG A 13 9.32 -14.65 7.28
C ARG A 13 9.46 -13.43 6.37
N ARG A 14 9.11 -13.55 5.10
CA ARG A 14 9.26 -12.48 4.10
C ARG A 14 8.23 -11.37 4.26
N PHE A 15 7.05 -11.69 4.78
CA PHE A 15 5.97 -10.73 5.02
C PHE A 15 5.79 -10.38 6.50
N ALA A 16 6.77 -10.67 7.36
CA ALA A 16 6.71 -10.35 8.79
C ALA A 16 6.48 -8.84 9.04
N ASP A 17 7.07 -7.99 8.20
CA ASP A 17 6.90 -6.53 8.29
C ASP A 17 5.47 -6.08 7.97
N PHE A 18 4.70 -6.87 7.20
CA PHE A 18 3.28 -6.58 6.92
C PHE A 18 2.41 -6.78 8.16
N GLU A 19 2.78 -7.69 9.06
CA GLU A 19 2.05 -7.86 10.32
C GLU A 19 2.13 -6.59 11.18
N ALA A 20 3.27 -5.89 11.17
CA ALA A 20 3.40 -4.60 11.84
C ALA A 20 2.52 -3.50 11.21
N GLN A 21 2.11 -3.65 9.94
CA GLN A 21 1.25 -2.71 9.24
C GLN A 21 -0.23 -3.12 9.26
N LYS A 22 -0.58 -4.26 9.88
CA LYS A 22 -1.94 -4.81 9.91
C LYS A 22 -3.01 -3.83 10.37
N GLY A 23 -2.77 -3.11 11.46
CA GLY A 23 -3.73 -2.11 11.95
C GLY A 23 -3.99 -0.97 10.96
N ARG A 24 -3.01 -0.64 10.11
CA ARG A 24 -3.16 0.37 9.06
C ARG A 24 -3.97 -0.16 7.88
N PHE A 25 -3.75 -1.44 7.53
CA PHE A 25 -4.57 -2.14 6.54
C PHE A 25 -6.04 -2.18 6.97
N GLU A 26 -6.31 -2.54 8.23
CA GLU A 26 -7.66 -2.58 8.79
C GLU A 26 -8.32 -1.19 8.78
N LEU A 27 -7.58 -0.14 9.17
CA LEU A 27 -8.05 1.24 9.15
C LEU A 27 -8.47 1.70 7.74
N LEU A 28 -7.64 1.49 6.71
CA LEU A 28 -8.00 1.93 5.35
C LEU A 28 -9.05 1.04 4.69
N SER A 29 -9.10 -0.24 5.05
CA SER A 29 -10.09 -1.17 4.50
C SER A 29 -11.50 -0.89 5.01
N ASN A 30 -11.63 -0.26 6.19
CA ASN A 30 -12.90 0.00 6.86
C ASN A 30 -12.90 1.34 7.64
N MET A 31 -12.52 2.44 6.97
CA MET A 31 -12.41 3.77 7.62
C MET A 31 -13.68 4.25 8.34
N PHE A 32 -14.85 3.82 7.85
CA PHE A 32 -16.16 4.21 8.40
C PHE A 32 -16.72 3.23 9.44
N ALA A 33 -16.09 2.07 9.64
CA ALA A 33 -16.54 1.05 10.59
C ALA A 33 -15.49 0.75 11.67
N ILE A 34 -14.33 1.41 11.62
CA ILE A 34 -13.30 1.25 12.64
C ILE A 34 -13.77 1.84 13.97
N ASN A 35 -13.52 1.11 15.07
CA ASN A 35 -13.73 1.63 16.41
C ASN A 35 -12.72 2.75 16.70
N VAL A 36 -13.21 3.99 16.80
CA VAL A 36 -12.40 5.17 17.07
C VAL A 36 -11.56 5.01 18.35
N GLU A 37 -12.13 4.41 19.40
CA GLU A 37 -11.42 4.25 20.69
C GLU A 37 -10.20 3.33 20.60
N SER A 38 -10.22 2.41 19.64
CA SER A 38 -9.10 1.48 19.39
C SER A 38 -7.99 2.09 18.51
N ALA A 39 -8.26 3.24 17.88
CA ALA A 39 -7.30 3.90 17.01
C ALA A 39 -6.29 4.74 17.81
N PRO A 40 -5.08 5.00 17.26
CA PRO A 40 -4.12 5.92 17.87
C PRO A 40 -4.75 7.28 18.16
N THR A 41 -4.49 7.84 19.35
CA THR A 41 -5.09 9.12 19.81
C THR A 41 -4.93 10.25 18.79
N SER A 42 -3.82 10.28 18.07
CA SER A 42 -3.55 11.29 17.04
C SER A 42 -4.57 11.25 15.89
N LEU A 43 -5.14 10.08 15.58
CA LEU A 43 -6.10 9.88 14.48
C LEU A 43 -7.56 9.98 14.93
N GLN A 44 -7.86 9.88 16.23
CA GLN A 44 -9.23 9.75 16.72
C GLN A 44 -10.12 10.93 16.30
N MET A 45 -9.62 12.17 16.41
CA MET A 45 -10.38 13.35 16.00
C MET A 45 -10.71 13.36 14.51
N GLU A 46 -9.74 13.04 13.65
CA GLU A 46 -9.97 12.95 12.20
C GLU A 46 -10.90 11.80 11.82
N LEU A 47 -10.84 10.68 12.55
CA LEU A 47 -11.76 9.56 12.36
C LEU A 47 -13.19 9.93 12.76
N ILE A 48 -13.39 10.69 13.84
CA ILE A 48 -14.71 11.20 14.23
C ILE A 48 -15.24 12.15 13.14
N GLU A 49 -14.43 13.13 12.70
CA GLU A 49 -14.80 14.05 11.62
C GLU A 49 -15.19 13.29 10.34
N LEU A 50 -14.40 12.29 9.97
CA LEU A 50 -14.66 11.44 8.81
C LEU A 50 -15.96 10.66 8.96
N GLN A 51 -16.16 9.97 10.09
CA GLN A 51 -17.32 9.10 10.33
C GLN A 51 -18.63 9.88 10.47
N CYS A 52 -18.57 11.15 10.91
CA CYS A 52 -19.73 12.04 10.99
C CYS A 52 -20.14 12.65 9.64
N ASN A 53 -19.41 12.38 8.55
CA ASN A 53 -19.65 12.98 7.24
C ASN A 53 -20.34 12.02 6.27
N ASP A 54 -21.67 12.12 6.18
CA ASP A 54 -22.51 11.28 5.31
C ASP A 54 -22.17 11.39 3.82
N MET A 55 -21.72 12.56 3.37
CA MET A 55 -21.31 12.77 1.97
C MET A 55 -20.03 11.98 1.66
N LEU A 56 -19.05 12.01 2.58
CA LEU A 56 -17.84 11.20 2.45
C LEU A 56 -18.16 9.71 2.60
N LYS A 57 -19.10 9.33 3.46
CA LYS A 57 -19.57 7.95 3.58
C LYS A 57 -20.17 7.43 2.27
N SER A 58 -21.10 8.20 1.69
CA SER A 58 -21.69 7.88 0.38
C SER A 58 -20.63 7.79 -0.72
N LYS A 59 -19.64 8.69 -0.69
CA LYS A 59 -18.51 8.63 -1.63
C LYS A 59 -17.69 7.35 -1.45
N TYR A 60 -17.39 6.95 -0.22
CA TYR A 60 -16.69 5.70 0.11
C TYR A 60 -17.43 4.49 -0.44
N ASP A 61 -18.73 4.40 -0.19
CA ASP A 61 -19.55 3.27 -0.64
C ASP A 61 -19.62 3.21 -2.18
N SER A 62 -19.55 4.36 -2.86
CA SER A 62 -19.53 4.46 -4.33
C SER A 62 -18.19 4.07 -4.97
N VAL A 63 -17.06 4.50 -4.41
CA VAL A 63 -15.74 4.33 -5.06
C VAL A 63 -14.90 3.19 -4.48
N GLY A 64 -15.28 2.69 -3.30
CA GLY A 64 -14.59 1.64 -2.56
C GLY A 64 -13.30 2.11 -1.86
N ALA A 65 -12.83 1.28 -0.92
CA ALA A 65 -11.67 1.56 -0.05
C ALA A 65 -10.38 1.89 -0.81
N ALA A 66 -10.13 1.25 -1.94
CA ALA A 66 -8.89 1.45 -2.70
C ALA A 66 -8.77 2.84 -3.34
N ARG A 67 -9.90 3.46 -3.71
CA ARG A 67 -9.93 4.78 -4.39
C ARG A 67 -10.35 5.91 -3.47
N PHE A 68 -11.06 5.60 -2.40
CA PHE A 68 -11.56 6.60 -1.46
C PHE A 68 -10.49 7.54 -0.89
N PRO A 69 -9.26 7.08 -0.53
CA PRO A 69 -8.20 7.96 -0.07
C PRO A 69 -7.93 9.21 -0.91
N CYS A 70 -8.17 9.15 -2.22
CA CYS A 70 -7.97 10.29 -3.13
C CYS A 70 -9.02 11.40 -2.95
N PHE A 71 -10.08 11.16 -2.18
CA PHE A 71 -11.18 12.08 -1.93
C PHE A 71 -11.21 12.62 -0.49
N LEU A 72 -10.21 12.28 0.33
CA LEU A 72 -10.11 12.79 1.70
C LEU A 72 -9.84 14.32 1.68
N PRO A 73 -10.61 15.14 2.42
CA PRO A 73 -10.40 16.58 2.48
C PRO A 73 -9.04 16.95 3.11
N ASP A 74 -8.58 18.17 2.86
CA ASP A 74 -7.34 18.70 3.47
C ASP A 74 -7.46 18.86 5.00
N THR A 75 -8.68 18.86 5.55
CA THR A 75 -8.95 18.95 7.01
C THR A 75 -8.57 17.71 7.80
N ILE A 76 -8.33 16.57 7.14
CA ILE A 76 -7.92 15.30 7.77
C ILE A 76 -6.51 14.84 7.29
N PRO A 77 -5.47 15.64 7.57
CA PRO A 77 -4.14 15.45 7.01
C PRO A 77 -3.44 14.17 7.48
N GLN A 78 -3.71 13.69 8.69
CA GLN A 78 -3.06 12.48 9.20
C GLN A 78 -3.62 11.23 8.51
N LEU A 79 -4.93 11.12 8.33
CA LEU A 79 -5.55 10.03 7.58
C LEU A 79 -5.08 10.01 6.13
N ARG A 80 -4.91 11.17 5.50
CA ARG A 80 -4.30 11.28 4.16
C ARG A 80 -2.87 10.76 4.12
N THR A 81 -2.07 11.13 5.11
CA THR A 81 -0.68 10.66 5.22
C THR A 81 -0.64 9.14 5.40
N GLN A 82 -1.48 8.59 6.28
CA GLN A 82 -1.60 7.14 6.47
C GLN A 82 -1.98 6.43 5.17
N ALA A 83 -2.95 6.99 4.44
CA ALA A 83 -3.41 6.40 3.20
C ALA A 83 -2.36 6.46 2.08
N ALA A 84 -1.67 7.59 1.94
CA ALA A 84 -0.59 7.76 0.98
C ALA A 84 0.59 6.81 1.24
N GLN A 85 0.97 6.63 2.51
CA GLN A 85 2.02 5.68 2.89
C GLN A 85 1.64 4.24 2.51
N MET A 86 0.39 3.85 2.75
CA MET A 86 -0.07 2.50 2.40
C MET A 86 -0.20 2.28 0.89
N LEU A 87 -0.77 3.24 0.16
CA LEU A 87 -0.84 3.16 -1.30
C LEU A 87 0.56 3.10 -1.92
N SER A 88 1.51 3.88 -1.39
CA SER A 88 2.91 3.86 -1.83
C SER A 88 3.59 2.49 -1.64
N MET A 89 3.24 1.72 -0.61
CA MET A 89 3.78 0.36 -0.44
C MET A 89 3.39 -0.55 -1.60
N PHE A 90 2.14 -0.49 -2.06
CA PHE A 90 1.66 -1.31 -3.17
C PHE A 90 2.07 -0.75 -4.54
N SER A 91 2.03 0.57 -4.72
CA SER A 91 2.46 1.20 -5.96
C SER A 91 3.96 1.02 -6.18
N SER A 92 4.79 1.13 -5.15
CA SER A 92 6.23 0.84 -5.26
C SER A 92 6.47 -0.63 -5.57
N THR A 93 5.73 -1.56 -4.96
CA THR A 93 5.85 -2.99 -5.29
C THR A 93 5.47 -3.25 -6.75
N TYR A 94 4.34 -2.71 -7.23
CA TYR A 94 3.93 -2.83 -8.62
C TYR A 94 4.96 -2.22 -9.57
N LEU A 95 5.45 -1.00 -9.28
CA LEU A 95 6.50 -0.35 -10.08
C LEU A 95 7.81 -1.15 -10.05
N CYS A 96 8.22 -1.67 -8.90
CA CYS A 96 9.40 -2.53 -8.76
C CYS A 96 9.24 -3.85 -9.54
N GLU A 97 8.06 -4.47 -9.51
CA GLU A 97 7.75 -5.67 -10.29
C GLU A 97 7.77 -5.39 -11.78
N GLN A 98 7.20 -4.26 -12.22
CA GLN A 98 7.25 -3.81 -13.60
C GLN A 98 8.70 -3.54 -14.05
N LEU A 99 9.49 -2.83 -13.25
CA LEU A 99 10.92 -2.60 -13.50
C LEU A 99 11.69 -3.92 -13.59
N PHE A 100 11.47 -4.85 -12.65
CA PHE A 100 12.14 -6.16 -12.65
C PHE A 100 11.71 -7.02 -13.83
N SER A 101 10.44 -6.95 -14.24
CA SER A 101 9.91 -7.61 -15.43
C SER A 101 10.55 -7.03 -16.69
N MET A 102 10.66 -5.71 -16.81
CA MET A 102 11.38 -5.04 -17.89
C MET A 102 12.86 -5.44 -17.92
N MET A 103 13.54 -5.50 -16.78
CA MET A 103 14.93 -5.99 -16.68
C MET A 103 15.07 -7.46 -17.10
N LYS A 104 14.11 -8.32 -16.80
CA LYS A 104 14.08 -9.72 -17.26
C LYS A 104 13.87 -9.84 -18.76
N VAL A 105 12.97 -9.04 -19.33
CA VAL A 105 12.74 -8.97 -20.78
C VAL A 105 13.99 -8.46 -21.51
N ASN A 106 14.66 -7.45 -20.95
CA ASN A 106 15.94 -6.93 -21.45
C ASN A 106 17.13 -7.89 -21.23
N LYS A 107 16.97 -8.91 -20.38
CA LYS A 107 17.92 -10.02 -20.16
C LYS A 107 17.62 -11.27 -21.00
N THR A 108 16.88 -11.13 -22.10
CA THR A 108 16.82 -12.19 -23.13
C THR A 108 18.17 -12.29 -23.87
N PRO A 109 18.53 -13.47 -24.42
CA PRO A 109 19.93 -13.95 -24.53
C PRO A 109 20.80 -13.27 -25.59
N HIS A 110 20.55 -12.02 -25.98
CA HIS A 110 21.28 -11.31 -27.03
C HIS A 110 22.04 -10.05 -26.59
N ARG A 111 22.25 -9.80 -25.28
CA ARG A 111 23.29 -8.85 -24.85
C ARG A 111 23.95 -9.19 -23.51
N SER A 112 25.03 -9.95 -23.59
CA SER A 112 26.15 -9.85 -22.65
C SER A 112 26.90 -8.54 -22.91
N ARG A 113 26.49 -7.45 -22.23
CA ARG A 113 27.27 -6.24 -21.84
C ARG A 113 26.32 -5.06 -21.60
N LEU A 114 25.66 -5.04 -20.44
CA LEU A 114 25.31 -3.75 -19.83
C LEU A 114 26.56 -3.26 -19.10
N THR A 115 27.29 -2.33 -19.69
CA THR A 115 28.26 -1.52 -18.95
C THR A 115 27.51 -0.44 -18.18
N ASP A 116 28.04 -0.08 -17.01
CA ASP A 116 27.49 0.80 -15.97
C ASP A 116 26.80 2.08 -16.51
N GLU A 117 27.34 2.66 -17.59
CA GLU A 117 26.80 3.86 -18.25
C GLU A 117 25.37 3.70 -18.84
N HIS A 118 24.92 2.48 -19.17
CA HIS A 118 23.59 2.25 -19.77
C HIS A 118 22.48 2.00 -18.75
N LEU A 119 22.83 1.82 -17.47
CA LEU A 119 21.85 1.60 -16.41
C LEU A 119 21.04 2.88 -16.14
N HIS A 120 21.66 4.04 -16.35
CA HIS A 120 21.02 5.35 -16.14
C HIS A 120 19.85 5.61 -17.11
N ALA A 121 19.93 5.11 -18.34
CA ALA A 121 18.91 5.32 -19.37
C ALA A 121 17.63 4.50 -19.16
N VAL A 122 17.68 3.44 -18.33
CA VAL A 122 16.52 2.60 -17.98
C VAL A 122 15.85 3.07 -16.68
N LEU A 123 16.56 3.84 -15.87
CA LEU A 123 16.12 4.35 -14.57
C LEU A 123 15.67 5.82 -14.61
N SER A 124 15.66 6.46 -15.79
CA SER A 124 15.15 7.82 -16.02
C SER A 124 13.73 7.75 -16.60
#